data_AF-A0A2D6IP85-F1
#
_entry.id   AF-A0A2D6IP85-F1
#
_cell.length_a   1.000
_cell.length_b   1.000
_cell.length_c   1.000
_cell.angle_alpha   90.00
_cell.angle_beta   90.00
_cell.angle_gamma   90.00
#
_symmetry.space_group_name_H-M   'P 1'
#
loop_
_entity.id
_entity.type
_entity.pdbx_description
1 polymer ?
#
loop_
_entity_poly.entity_id
_entity_poly.type
_entity_poly.pdbx_seq_one_letter_code
_entity_poly.pdbx_strand_id
1 'polypeptide(L)'
;MHWASLSVIALFTLVPVTLVYPFVQKQFGVGTPVTFLWYATTFAMWTALVSFNSSQVTLSNAIPNGWVILIVIGVTACSTIGTFCLFTASGQAPNPAFPFTIVTGTSVIAYFASGLMAKVAPNIFPSARIDFVSSLGILLTIVGVAIIMLRK
;
A
#
# COMPACT_ATOMS: atom_id res chain seq x y z
N MET A 1 0.24 -4.65 -20.44
CA MET A 1 0.90 -3.58 -19.67
C MET A 1 2.35 -3.98 -19.45
N HIS A 2 3.29 -3.03 -19.46
CA HIS A 2 4.70 -3.33 -19.23
C HIS A 2 4.96 -3.54 -17.73
N TRP A 3 5.86 -4.45 -17.37
CA TRP A 3 6.13 -4.77 -15.96
C TRP A 3 6.56 -3.56 -15.11
N ALA A 4 7.21 -2.56 -15.75
CA ALA A 4 7.58 -1.30 -15.10
C ALA A 4 6.35 -0.51 -14.64
N SER A 5 5.34 -0.37 -15.50
CA SER A 5 4.14 0.41 -15.17
C SER A 5 3.32 -0.27 -14.08
N LEU A 6 3.25 -1.60 -14.10
CA LEU A 6 2.60 -2.38 -13.03
C LEU A 6 3.32 -2.19 -11.68
N SER A 7 4.65 -2.10 -11.68
CA SER A 7 5.44 -1.86 -10.46
C SER A 7 5.21 -0.46 -9.89
N VAL A 8 5.05 0.55 -10.76
CA VAL A 8 4.74 1.93 -10.35
C VAL A 8 3.31 2.04 -9.80
N ILE A 9 2.34 1.37 -10.44
CA ILE A 9 0.96 1.31 -9.93
C ILE A 9 0.94 0.62 -8.56
N ALA A 10 1.68 -0.48 -8.40
CA ALA A 10 1.83 -1.18 -7.12
C ALA A 10 2.44 -0.28 -6.05
N LEU A 11 3.46 0.52 -6.40
CA LEU A 11 4.07 1.48 -5.48
C LEU A 11 3.03 2.47 -4.94
N PHE A 12 2.27 3.15 -5.81
CA PHE A 12 1.30 4.16 -5.34
C PHE A 12 0.13 3.56 -4.58
N THR A 13 -0.34 2.38 -4.98
CA THR A 13 -1.47 1.70 -4.33
C THR A 13 -1.10 1.08 -2.99
N LEU A 14 0.18 0.79 -2.73
CA LEU A 14 0.62 0.27 -1.43
C LEU A 14 0.90 1.38 -0.39
N VAL A 15 1.05 2.64 -0.79
CA VAL A 15 1.27 3.76 0.15
C VAL A 15 0.13 3.88 1.17
N PRO A 16 -1.16 3.93 0.78
CA PRO A 16 -2.26 4.03 1.74
C PRO A 16 -2.32 2.85 2.72
N VAL A 17 -1.90 1.66 2.27
CA VAL A 17 -1.88 0.43 3.09
C VAL A 17 -0.94 0.59 4.27
N THR A 18 0.26 1.12 4.02
CA THR A 18 1.25 1.35 5.09
C THR A 18 0.79 2.40 6.11
N LEU A 19 -0.06 3.35 5.69
CA LEU A 19 -0.60 4.40 6.56
C LEU A 19 -1.82 3.94 7.36
N VAL A 20 -2.50 2.86 6.96
CA VAL A 20 -3.68 2.37 7.68
C VAL A 20 -3.33 1.67 8.98
N TYR A 21 -2.17 1.02 9.09
CA TYR A 21 -1.74 0.42 10.36
C TYR A 21 -1.73 1.41 11.53
N PRO A 22 -1.02 2.56 11.47
CA PRO A 22 -1.02 3.53 12.56
C PRO A 22 -2.40 4.19 12.77
N PHE A 23 -3.22 4.32 11.73
CA PHE A 23 -4.59 4.82 11.84
C PHE A 23 -5.48 3.86 12.63
N VAL A 24 -5.52 2.59 12.23
CA VAL A 24 -6.37 1.55 12.85
C VAL A 24 -5.96 1.33 14.30
N GLN A 25 -4.66 1.34 14.58
CA GLN A 25 -4.17 1.22 15.94
C GLN A 25 -4.63 2.40 16.82
N LYS A 26 -4.58 3.64 16.31
CA LYS A 26 -4.98 4.83 17.08
C LYS A 26 -6.51 4.94 17.25
N GLN A 27 -7.28 4.64 16.22
CA GLN A 27 -8.74 4.82 16.23
C GLN A 27 -9.49 3.64 16.87
N PHE A 28 -9.00 2.43 16.69
CA PHE A 28 -9.71 1.21 17.09
C PHE A 28 -8.95 0.37 18.13
N GLY A 29 -7.72 0.73 18.49
CA GLY A 29 -6.90 -0.05 19.43
C GLY A 29 -6.52 -1.44 18.91
N VAL A 30 -6.70 -1.69 17.61
CA VAL A 30 -6.45 -3.00 17.00
C VAL A 30 -4.95 -3.16 16.77
N GLY A 31 -4.39 -4.27 17.24
CA GLY A 31 -2.96 -4.58 17.07
C GLY A 31 -2.60 -4.95 15.62
N THR A 32 -1.34 -4.70 15.26
CA THR A 32 -0.76 -4.99 13.94
C THR A 32 -1.05 -6.41 13.41
N PRO A 33 -1.00 -7.48 14.23
CA PRO A 33 -1.29 -8.85 13.75
C PRO A 33 -2.72 -9.01 13.23
N VAL A 34 -3.70 -8.36 13.85
CA VAL A 34 -5.12 -8.45 13.46
C VAL A 34 -5.34 -7.68 12.16
N THR A 35 -4.75 -6.49 12.04
CA THR A 35 -4.79 -5.71 10.80
C THR A 35 -4.14 -6.47 9.64
N PHE A 36 -3.03 -7.17 9.90
CA PHE A 36 -2.40 -8.05 8.90
C PHE A 36 -3.29 -9.21 8.48
N LEU A 37 -3.90 -9.93 9.43
CA LEU A 37 -4.84 -11.01 9.14
C LEU A 37 -6.03 -10.52 8.31
N TRP A 38 -6.54 -9.33 8.58
CA TRP A 38 -7.59 -8.71 7.77
C TRP A 38 -7.12 -8.47 6.32
N TYR A 39 -5.93 -7.90 6.11
CA TYR A 39 -5.40 -7.76 4.76
C TYR A 39 -5.21 -9.10 4.04
N ALA A 40 -4.72 -10.12 4.75
CA ALA A 40 -4.53 -11.45 4.17
C ALA A 40 -5.87 -12.09 3.75
N THR A 41 -6.90 -12.01 4.59
CA THR A 41 -8.22 -12.59 4.28
C THR A 41 -8.92 -11.86 3.15
N THR A 42 -8.81 -10.54 3.08
CA THR A 42 -9.41 -9.73 2.00
C THR A 42 -8.72 -9.97 0.66
N PHE A 43 -7.39 -10.11 0.65
CA PHE A 43 -6.67 -10.53 -0.55
C PHE A 43 -7.07 -11.93 -1.01
N ALA A 44 -7.13 -12.91 -0.08
CA ALA A 44 -7.55 -14.28 -0.39
C ALA A 44 -9.00 -14.37 -0.89
N MET A 45 -9.92 -13.60 -0.29
CA MET A 45 -11.30 -13.50 -0.77
C MET A 45 -11.36 -12.90 -2.17
N TRP A 46 -10.57 -11.86 -2.46
CA TRP A 46 -10.54 -11.27 -3.79
C TRP A 46 -9.99 -12.22 -4.84
N THR A 47 -8.87 -12.89 -4.58
CA THR A 47 -8.30 -13.86 -5.52
C THR A 47 -9.26 -15.01 -5.78
N ALA A 48 -9.95 -15.49 -4.73
CA ALA A 48 -11.04 -16.45 -4.88
C ALA A 48 -12.15 -15.88 -5.78
N LEU A 49 -12.68 -14.69 -5.48
CA LEU A 49 -13.76 -14.07 -6.27
C LEU A 49 -13.39 -13.86 -7.74
N VAL A 50 -12.17 -13.41 -8.05
CA VAL A 50 -11.68 -13.26 -9.42
C VAL A 50 -11.52 -14.62 -10.12
N SER A 51 -11.11 -15.66 -9.38
CA SER A 51 -11.02 -17.02 -9.93
C SER A 51 -12.38 -17.66 -10.18
N PHE A 52 -13.42 -17.28 -9.41
CA PHE A 52 -14.77 -17.82 -9.50
C PHE A 52 -15.72 -16.99 -10.38
N ASN A 53 -15.47 -15.70 -10.59
CA ASN A 53 -16.35 -14.79 -11.32
C ASN A 53 -15.56 -13.76 -12.15
N SER A 54 -15.61 -13.91 -13.48
CA SER A 54 -15.37 -12.83 -14.44
C SER A 54 -16.57 -11.87 -14.58
N SER A 55 -17.56 -12.00 -13.70
CA SER A 55 -18.83 -11.27 -13.73
C SER A 55 -18.87 -10.21 -12.63
N GLN A 56 -19.15 -8.98 -13.03
CA GLN A 56 -19.06 -7.73 -12.27
C GLN A 56 -19.70 -7.81 -10.87
N VAL A 57 -18.91 -7.53 -9.83
CA VAL A 57 -19.38 -7.35 -8.46
C VAL A 57 -19.86 -5.90 -8.30
N THR A 58 -21.16 -5.70 -8.15
CA THR A 58 -21.76 -4.41 -7.81
C THR A 58 -21.76 -4.20 -6.30
N LEU A 59 -21.05 -3.17 -5.83
CA LEU A 59 -21.06 -2.74 -4.43
C LEU A 59 -22.41 -2.11 -4.09
N SER A 60 -23.19 -2.69 -3.18
CA SER A 60 -24.48 -2.12 -2.77
C SER A 60 -24.31 -1.02 -1.73
N ASN A 61 -25.09 0.05 -1.91
CA ASN A 61 -25.07 1.28 -1.10
C ASN A 61 -25.87 1.13 0.19
N ALA A 62 -25.29 0.48 1.19
CA ALA A 62 -25.73 0.67 2.57
C ALA A 62 -24.49 0.69 3.45
N ILE A 63 -24.35 1.70 4.32
CA ILE A 63 -23.96 1.58 5.74
C ILE A 63 -23.65 3.00 6.30
N PRO A 64 -24.12 3.35 7.51
CA PRO A 64 -23.89 4.66 8.14
C PRO A 64 -22.48 4.75 8.74
N ASN A 65 -21.90 5.96 8.81
CA ASN A 65 -20.48 6.30 9.06
C ASN A 65 -19.53 6.09 7.87
N GLY A 66 -19.95 6.59 6.71
CA GLY A 66 -19.34 6.34 5.39
C GLY A 66 -17.84 6.64 5.25
N TRP A 67 -17.28 7.64 5.92
CA TRP A 67 -15.88 8.03 5.67
C TRP A 67 -14.86 6.99 6.13
N VAL A 68 -15.06 6.40 7.31
CA VAL A 68 -14.09 5.43 7.86
C VAL A 68 -14.17 4.10 7.13
N ILE A 69 -15.38 3.68 6.75
CA ILE A 69 -15.60 2.45 5.99
C ILE A 69 -15.10 2.61 4.55
N LEU A 70 -15.30 3.77 3.92
CA LEU A 70 -14.73 4.07 2.59
C LEU A 70 -13.20 4.10 2.60
N ILE A 71 -12.58 4.62 3.67
CA ILE A 71 -11.12 4.58 3.83
C ILE A 71 -10.64 3.14 3.99
N VAL A 72 -11.31 2.36 4.83
CA VAL A 72 -10.96 0.94 5.05
C VAL A 72 -11.15 0.14 3.77
N ILE A 73 -12.31 0.22 3.11
CA ILE A 73 -12.59 -0.47 1.84
C ILE A 73 -11.62 -0.01 0.75
N GLY A 74 -11.41 1.30 0.61
CA GLY A 74 -10.52 1.89 -0.39
C GLY A 74 -9.08 1.43 -0.19
N VAL A 75 -8.59 1.38 1.04
CA VAL A 75 -7.23 0.90 1.35
C VAL A 75 -7.14 -0.62 1.17
N THR A 76 -8.19 -1.35 1.51
CA THR A 76 -8.24 -2.80 1.28
C THR A 76 -8.15 -3.10 -0.21
N ALA A 77 -8.94 -2.40 -1.04
CA ALA A 77 -8.88 -2.49 -2.49
C ALA A 77 -7.51 -2.07 -3.04
N CYS A 78 -6.92 -0.99 -2.52
CA CYS A 78 -5.57 -0.57 -2.89
C CYS A 78 -4.51 -1.63 -2.54
N SER A 79 -4.64 -2.31 -1.39
CA SER A 79 -3.74 -3.41 -1.01
C SER A 79 -3.83 -4.59 -1.98
N THR A 80 -5.06 -4.92 -2.37
CA THR A 80 -5.33 -6.05 -3.26
C THR A 80 -4.85 -5.77 -4.67
N ILE A 81 -5.16 -4.58 -5.20
CA ILE A 81 -4.71 -4.13 -6.53
C ILE A 81 -3.18 -4.04 -6.55
N GLY A 82 -2.56 -3.43 -5.53
CA GLY A 82 -1.11 -3.27 -5.46
C GLY A 82 -0.38 -4.60 -5.41
N THR A 83 -0.88 -5.54 -4.60
CA THR A 83 -0.33 -6.89 -4.48
C THR A 83 -0.49 -7.68 -5.79
N PHE A 84 -1.66 -7.58 -6.44
CA PHE A 84 -1.90 -8.21 -7.74
C PHE A 84 -0.97 -7.65 -8.83
N CYS A 85 -0.83 -6.32 -8.92
CA CYS A 85 0.07 -5.67 -9.86
C CYS A 85 1.53 -6.06 -9.62
N LEU A 86 1.96 -6.18 -8.35
CA LEU A 86 3.32 -6.58 -7.99
C LEU A 86 3.63 -8.02 -8.43
N PHE A 87 2.77 -8.98 -8.12
CA PHE A 87 2.97 -10.38 -8.52
C PHE A 87 2.88 -10.57 -10.04
N THR A 88 2.01 -9.82 -10.71
CA THR A 88 1.92 -9.81 -12.17
C THR A 88 3.20 -9.21 -12.79
N ALA A 89 3.72 -8.12 -12.21
CA ALA A 89 4.96 -7.52 -12.66
C ALA A 89 6.17 -8.44 -12.43
N SER A 90 6.22 -9.15 -11.30
CA SER A 90 7.33 -10.08 -10.99
C SER A 90 7.36 -11.27 -11.94
N GLY A 91 6.20 -11.73 -12.43
CA GLY A 91 6.13 -12.77 -13.46
C GLY A 91 6.51 -12.30 -14.87
N GLN A 92 6.50 -10.99 -15.14
CA GLN A 92 6.79 -10.41 -16.45
C GLN A 92 8.17 -9.74 -16.55
N ALA A 93 8.81 -9.46 -15.41
CA ALA A 93 10.10 -8.80 -15.36
C ALA A 93 11.24 -9.78 -15.72
N PRO A 94 12.34 -9.30 -16.33
CA PRO A 94 13.53 -10.11 -16.60
C PRO A 94 14.21 -10.59 -15.31
N ASN A 95 13.99 -9.89 -14.20
CA ASN A 95 14.36 -10.34 -12.87
C ASN A 95 13.19 -10.04 -11.92
N PRO A 96 12.64 -11.05 -11.21
CA PRO A 96 11.53 -10.85 -10.29
C PRO A 96 11.85 -9.89 -9.15
N ALA A 97 13.13 -9.67 -8.82
CA ALA A 97 13.54 -8.71 -7.78
C ALA A 97 13.27 -7.24 -8.15
N PHE A 98 13.27 -6.89 -9.44
CA PHE A 98 13.15 -5.48 -9.85
C PHE A 98 11.83 -4.83 -9.43
N PRO A 99 10.65 -5.45 -9.65
CA PRO A 99 9.38 -4.92 -9.13
C PRO A 99 9.37 -4.73 -7.61
N PHE A 100 9.93 -5.66 -6.84
CA PHE A 100 9.98 -5.53 -5.37
C PHE A 100 10.87 -4.37 -4.93
N THR A 101 12.01 -4.14 -5.60
CA THR A 101 12.86 -2.99 -5.28
C THR A 101 12.15 -1.68 -5.59
N ILE A 102 11.42 -1.59 -6.71
CA ILE A 102 10.61 -0.41 -7.03
C ILE A 102 9.56 -0.18 -5.95
N VAL A 103 8.80 -1.22 -5.57
CA VAL A 103 7.77 -1.14 -4.52
C VAL A 103 8.36 -0.83 -3.14
N THR A 104 9.64 -1.10 -2.89
CA THR A 104 10.30 -0.67 -1.65
C THR A 104 10.29 0.87 -1.52
N GLY A 105 10.24 1.59 -2.64
CA GLY A 105 10.03 3.04 -2.69
C GLY A 105 8.72 3.52 -2.05
N THR A 106 7.73 2.65 -1.86
CA THR A 106 6.51 2.95 -1.09
C THR A 106 6.84 3.41 0.32
N SER A 107 7.88 2.85 0.95
CA SER A 107 8.31 3.24 2.30
C SER A 107 8.77 4.69 2.39
N VAL A 108 9.38 5.21 1.33
CA VAL A 108 9.81 6.61 1.21
C VAL A 108 8.60 7.54 1.22
N ILE A 109 7.60 7.24 0.38
CA ILE A 109 6.39 8.05 0.27
C ILE A 109 5.59 7.96 1.57
N ALA A 110 5.48 6.77 2.15
CA ALA A 110 4.81 6.54 3.42
C ALA A 110 5.46 7.32 4.57
N TYR A 111 6.79 7.43 4.60
CA TYR A 111 7.49 8.22 5.60
C TYR A 111 7.10 9.70 5.55
N PHE A 112 7.21 10.34 4.38
CA PHE A 112 6.81 11.74 4.21
C PHE A 112 5.32 11.96 4.42
N ALA A 113 4.48 11.04 3.92
CA ALA A 113 3.04 11.10 4.08
C ALA A 113 2.64 10.96 5.56
N SER A 114 3.30 10.09 6.34
CA SER A 114 3.03 9.94 7.77
C SER A 114 3.33 11.22 8.55
N GLY A 115 4.44 11.91 8.21
CA GLY A 115 4.78 13.21 8.77
C GLY A 115 3.76 14.29 8.42
N LEU A 116 3.34 14.35 7.16
CA LEU A 116 2.33 15.30 6.69
C LEU A 116 0.97 15.05 7.36
N MET A 117 0.53 13.79 7.41
CA MET A 117 -0.76 13.39 7.99
C MET A 117 -0.79 13.62 9.51
N ALA A 118 0.32 13.40 10.21
CA ALA A 118 0.44 13.75 11.63
C ALA A 118 0.28 15.26 11.88
N LYS A 119 0.72 16.12 10.94
CA LYS A 119 0.57 17.59 11.03
C LYS A 119 -0.82 18.07 10.64
N VAL A 120 -1.41 17.49 9.58
CA VAL A 120 -2.71 17.91 9.03
C VAL A 120 -3.88 17.36 9.84
N ALA A 121 -3.79 16.11 10.33
CA ALA A 121 -4.85 15.43 11.03
C ALA A 121 -4.35 14.76 12.34
N PRO A 122 -3.89 15.56 13.32
CA PRO A 122 -3.32 15.04 14.58
C PRO A 122 -4.34 14.28 15.43
N ASN A 123 -5.64 14.53 15.26
CA ASN A 123 -6.70 13.77 15.94
C ASN A 123 -6.84 12.35 15.39
N ILE A 124 -6.41 12.13 14.14
CA ILE A 124 -6.65 10.91 13.39
C ILE A 124 -5.39 10.03 13.35
N PHE A 125 -4.22 10.63 13.11
CA PHE A 125 -2.93 9.92 12.99
C PHE A 125 -2.04 10.14 14.21
N PRO A 126 -1.24 9.13 14.63
CA PRO A 126 -0.25 9.32 15.69
C PRO A 126 0.87 10.27 15.23
N SER A 127 1.57 10.88 16.18
CA SER A 127 2.72 11.72 15.88
C SER A 127 3.85 10.89 15.26
N ALA A 128 4.23 11.22 14.03
CA ALA A 128 5.37 10.60 13.37
C ALA A 128 6.66 11.31 13.81
N ARG A 129 7.67 10.55 14.26
CA ARG A 129 9.03 11.08 14.49
C ARG A 129 9.80 11.08 13.17
N ILE A 130 10.32 12.25 12.82
CA ILE A 130 11.16 12.43 11.63
C ILE A 130 12.60 12.66 12.12
N ASP A 131 13.42 11.61 12.03
CA ASP A 131 14.84 11.67 12.39
C ASP A 131 15.73 11.88 11.14
N PHE A 132 16.84 12.59 11.32
CA PHE A 132 17.80 12.88 10.25
C PHE A 132 18.41 11.60 9.66
N VAL A 133 18.74 10.63 10.52
CA VAL A 133 19.31 9.33 10.10
C VAL A 133 18.33 8.54 9.24
N SER A 134 17.05 8.51 9.62
CA SER A 134 16.00 7.86 8.83
C SER A 134 15.79 8.54 7.47
N SER A 135 15.89 9.88 7.45
CA SER A 135 15.81 10.66 6.21
C SER A 135 16.96 10.35 5.24
N LEU A 136 18.17 10.12 5.76
CA LEU A 136 19.33 9.72 4.95
C LEU A 136 19.15 8.32 4.34
N GLY A 137 18.66 7.35 5.13
CA GLY A 137 18.36 6.00 4.63
C GLY A 137 17.30 5.99 3.54
N ILE A 138 16.30 6.85 3.66
CA ILE A 138 15.27 7.05 2.63
C ILE A 138 15.86 7.60 1.33
N LEU A 139 16.77 8.58 1.42
CA LEU A 139 17.43 9.16 0.26
C LEU A 139 18.27 8.12 -0.50
N LEU A 140 18.99 7.26 0.22
CA LEU A 140 19.71 6.11 -0.35
C LEU A 140 18.78 5.13 -1.08
N THR A 141 17.58 4.90 -0.53
CA THR A 141 16.57 4.04 -1.15
C THR A 141 16.08 4.61 -2.48
N ILE A 142 15.87 5.93 -2.57
CA ILE A 142 15.50 6.61 -3.83
C ILE A 142 16.60 6.43 -4.88
N VAL A 143 17.87 6.64 -4.50
CA VAL A 143 19.02 6.50 -5.39
C VAL A 143 19.13 5.06 -5.92
N GLY A 144 18.97 4.06 -5.04
CA GLY A 144 18.98 2.65 -5.45
C GLY A 144 17.89 2.29 -6.45
N VAL A 145 16.66 2.77 -6.23
CA VAL A 145 15.55 2.57 -7.18
C VAL A 145 15.80 3.30 -8.51
N ALA A 146 16.33 4.53 -8.46
CA ALA A 146 16.64 5.31 -9.66
C ALA A 146 17.70 4.63 -10.53
N ILE A 147 18.77 4.09 -9.94
CA ILE A 147 19.82 3.35 -10.67
C ILE A 147 19.22 2.13 -11.40
N ILE A 148 18.32 1.38 -10.74
CA ILE A 148 17.68 0.21 -11.34
C ILE A 148 16.76 0.60 -12.50
N MET A 149 16.03 1.72 -12.37
CA MET A 149 15.18 2.22 -13.44
C MET A 149 15.97 2.77 -14.63
N LEU A 150 17.11 3.43 -14.39
CA LEU A 150 17.98 3.99 -15.43
C LEU A 150 18.81 2.93 -16.17
N ARG A 151 19.00 1.74 -15.59
CA ARG A 151 19.72 0.62 -16.22
C ARG A 151 18.85 -0.18 -17.20
N LYS A 152 17.60 0.24 -17.43
CA LYS A 152 16.69 -0.37 -18.40
C LYS A 152 16.87 0.17 -19.80
#